data_AF-A0A5J4DW20-F1
#
_entry.id   AF-A0A5J4DW20-F1
#
_cell.length_a   1.000
_cell.length_b   1.000
_cell.length_c   1.000
_cell.angle_alpha   90.00
_cell.angle_beta   90.00
_cell.angle_gamma   90.00
#
_symmetry.space_group_name_H-M   'P 1'
#
loop_
_entity.id
_entity.type
_entity.pdbx_description
1 polymer ?
#
loop_
_entity_poly.entity_id
_entity_poly.type
_entity_poly.pdbx_seq_one_letter_code
_entity_poly.pdbx_strand_id
1 'polypeptide(L)'
;MRIMGIEEFVDERILVSHDTFRKKVLKIKVLEVSDEVSPSQWKFGDRVKVNKIFVTIKHLETQQVEEGEFDIQNIEKELIEKRHYSSTNRWVPTTEIKNGYVVNSRHTSLISDASALGYIEF
;
A
#
# COMPACT_ATOMS: atom_id res chain seq x y z
N MET A 1 -17.16 34.28 -1.16
CA MET A 1 -17.68 33.02 -1.73
C MET A 1 -16.48 32.13 -1.99
N ARG A 2 -16.23 31.15 -1.11
CA ARG A 2 -15.07 30.24 -1.21
C ARG A 2 -15.48 29.13 -2.17
N ILE A 3 -14.89 29.11 -3.36
CA ILE A 3 -15.08 28.04 -4.35
C ILE A 3 -14.64 26.73 -3.68
N MET A 4 -15.62 25.85 -3.46
CA MET A 4 -15.44 24.50 -2.95
C MET A 4 -14.50 23.78 -3.92
N GLY A 5 -13.35 23.34 -3.40
CA GLY A 5 -12.37 22.60 -4.18
C GLY A 5 -13.06 21.41 -4.81
N ILE A 6 -12.89 21.26 -6.11
CA ILE A 6 -13.28 20.07 -6.86
C ILE A 6 -12.58 18.91 -6.15
N GLU A 7 -13.31 18.10 -5.39
CA GLU A 7 -12.81 16.80 -4.95
C GLU A 7 -12.46 16.06 -6.25
N GLU A 8 -11.16 15.91 -6.54
CA GLU A 8 -10.72 15.09 -7.67
C GLU A 8 -11.36 13.72 -7.49
N PHE A 9 -12.36 13.42 -8.32
CA PHE A 9 -13.07 12.17 -8.28
C PHE A 9 -12.09 11.07 -8.67
N VAL A 10 -11.60 10.33 -7.68
CA VAL A 10 -10.70 9.21 -7.90
C VAL A 10 -11.55 8.01 -8.26
N ASP A 11 -11.34 7.44 -9.45
CA ASP A 11 -11.97 6.18 -9.83
C ASP A 11 -11.58 5.08 -8.81
N GLU A 12 -12.56 4.48 -8.12
CA GLU A 12 -12.27 3.47 -7.11
C GLU A 12 -11.58 2.22 -7.69
N ARG A 13 -11.74 1.94 -8.99
CA ARG A 13 -11.15 0.77 -9.66
C ARG A 13 -9.64 0.81 -9.66
N ILE A 14 -9.04 2.00 -9.65
CA ILE A 14 -7.58 2.14 -9.58
C ILE A 14 -7.03 1.99 -8.15
N LEU A 15 -7.90 1.98 -7.14
CA LEU A 15 -7.53 1.86 -5.72
C LEU A 15 -7.70 0.43 -5.18
N VAL A 16 -8.22 -0.49 -5.99
CA VAL A 16 -8.50 -1.86 -5.59
C VAL A 16 -7.77 -2.87 -6.47
N SER A 17 -7.29 -3.94 -5.84
CA SER A 17 -6.75 -5.12 -6.52
C SER A 17 -7.70 -6.30 -6.34
N HIS A 18 -7.69 -7.23 -7.28
CA HIS A 18 -8.41 -8.50 -7.17
C HIS A 18 -7.41 -9.64 -7.09
N ASP A 19 -7.76 -10.68 -6.32
CA ASP A 19 -6.99 -11.93 -6.33
C ASP A 19 -7.12 -12.64 -7.69
N THR A 20 -6.31 -13.67 -7.89
CA THR A 20 -6.26 -14.43 -9.14
C THR A 20 -7.62 -14.98 -9.56
N PHE A 21 -8.47 -15.37 -8.60
CA PHE A 21 -9.79 -15.93 -8.87
C PHE A 21 -10.93 -14.90 -8.81
N ARG A 22 -10.62 -13.61 -8.56
CA ARG A 22 -11.59 -12.54 -8.36
C ARG A 22 -12.64 -12.86 -7.29
N LYS A 23 -12.23 -13.55 -6.23
CA LYS A 23 -13.01 -13.85 -5.02
C LYS A 23 -12.75 -12.84 -3.91
N LYS A 24 -11.61 -12.16 -3.90
CA LYS A 24 -11.21 -11.17 -2.90
C LYS A 24 -10.85 -9.84 -3.56
N VAL A 25 -11.11 -8.76 -2.84
CA VAL A 25 -10.74 -7.39 -3.22
C VAL A 25 -9.84 -6.81 -2.14
N LEU A 26 -8.68 -6.32 -2.53
CA LEU A 26 -7.72 -5.65 -1.66
C LEU A 26 -7.75 -4.14 -1.87
N LYS A 27 -7.74 -3.39 -0.77
CA LYS A 27 -7.55 -1.94 -0.74
C LYS A 27 -6.50 -1.61 0.31
N ILE A 28 -5.60 -0.67 -0.02
CA ILE A 28 -4.50 -0.27 0.87
C ILE A 28 -4.56 1.23 1.12
N LYS A 29 -4.58 1.62 2.39
CA LYS A 29 -4.47 3.00 2.85
C LYS A 29 -3.11 3.23 3.52
N VAL A 30 -2.48 4.36 3.22
CA VAL A 30 -1.27 4.80 3.91
C VAL A 30 -1.66 5.46 5.23
N LEU A 31 -1.06 4.99 6.33
CA LEU A 31 -1.24 5.58 7.65
C LEU A 31 -0.07 6.48 8.03
N GLU A 32 1.16 6.05 7.72
CA GLU A 32 2.37 6.75 8.10
C GLU A 32 3.44 6.64 7.01
N VAL A 33 4.12 7.76 6.77
CA VAL A 33 5.29 7.87 5.89
C VAL A 33 6.49 8.37 6.69
N SER A 34 7.70 8.00 6.26
CA SER A 34 8.95 8.48 6.84
C SER A 34 9.22 9.93 6.44
N ASP A 35 9.87 10.68 7.33
CA ASP A 35 10.45 12.00 7.04
C ASP A 35 11.75 11.91 6.21
N GLU A 36 12.21 10.70 5.89
CA GLU A 36 13.38 10.48 5.03
C GLU A 36 13.18 11.08 3.63
N VAL A 37 14.13 11.91 3.23
CA VAL A 37 14.14 12.54 1.91
C VAL A 37 14.64 11.55 0.86
N SER A 38 13.86 11.34 -0.22
CA SER A 38 14.23 10.38 -1.26
C SER A 38 15.53 10.80 -1.98
N PRO A 39 16.53 9.91 -2.15
CA PRO A 39 17.76 10.23 -2.91
C PRO A 39 17.50 10.60 -4.38
N SER A 40 16.31 10.27 -4.90
CA SER A 40 15.95 10.38 -6.32
C SER A 40 15.01 11.55 -6.65
N GLN A 41 14.71 12.44 -5.69
CA GLN A 41 13.76 13.56 -5.88
C GLN A 41 14.03 14.40 -7.13
N TRP A 42 15.29 14.50 -7.57
CA TRP A 42 15.68 15.41 -8.64
C TRP A 42 15.37 14.96 -10.07
N LYS A 43 15.00 13.69 -10.32
CA LYS A 43 14.77 13.20 -11.70
C LYS A 43 13.36 12.69 -12.02
N PHE A 44 12.60 12.20 -11.04
CA PHE A 44 11.33 11.48 -11.30
C PHE A 44 10.17 11.90 -10.38
N GLY A 45 10.27 13.06 -9.70
CA GLY A 45 9.25 13.58 -8.78
C GLY A 45 9.43 13.10 -7.33
N ASP A 46 8.50 13.53 -6.46
CA ASP A 46 8.55 13.20 -5.04
C ASP A 46 8.13 11.76 -4.77
N ARG A 47 8.93 11.09 -3.93
CA ARG A 47 8.65 9.75 -3.42
C ARG A 47 8.64 9.82 -1.91
N VAL A 48 7.68 9.14 -1.31
CA VAL A 48 7.58 8.97 0.14
C VAL A 48 7.87 7.52 0.49
N LYS A 49 8.56 7.32 1.60
CA LYS A 49 8.84 5.98 2.11
C LYS A 49 7.71 5.61 3.07
N VAL A 50 6.95 4.57 2.75
CA VAL A 50 5.80 4.16 3.58
C VAL A 50 6.30 3.35 4.78
N ASN A 51 5.84 3.71 5.98
CA ASN A 51 6.15 2.99 7.22
C ASN A 51 4.98 2.12 7.67
N LYS A 52 3.75 2.64 7.61
CA LYS A 52 2.56 1.94 8.09
C LYS A 52 1.41 2.02 7.09
N ILE A 53 0.74 0.88 6.89
CA ILE A 53 -0.44 0.77 6.04
C ILE A 53 -1.61 0.13 6.77
N PHE A 54 -2.82 0.43 6.31
CA PHE A 54 -4.03 -0.27 6.65
C PHE A 54 -4.52 -1.04 5.42
N VAL A 55 -4.69 -2.34 5.57
CA VAL A 55 -5.09 -3.26 4.50
C VAL A 55 -6.51 -3.72 4.79
N THR A 56 -7.38 -3.59 3.78
CA THR A 56 -8.74 -4.14 3.80
C THR A 56 -8.84 -5.21 2.72
N ILE A 57 -9.22 -6.43 3.09
CA ILE A 57 -9.50 -7.54 2.17
C ILE A 57 -10.98 -7.90 2.29
N LYS A 58 -11.74 -7.70 1.22
CA LYS A 58 -13.16 -8.07 1.15
C LYS A 58 -13.33 -9.35 0.35
N HIS A 59 -13.95 -10.36 0.96
CA HIS A 59 -14.39 -11.57 0.28
C HIS A 59 -15.72 -11.30 -0.43
N LEU A 60 -15.75 -11.47 -1.74
CA LEU A 60 -16.90 -11.17 -2.58
C LEU A 60 -18.02 -12.20 -2.43
N GLU A 61 -17.67 -13.47 -2.18
CA GLU A 61 -18.65 -14.55 -2.04
C GLU A 61 -19.35 -14.52 -0.68
N THR A 62 -18.60 -14.32 0.41
CA THR A 62 -19.11 -14.37 1.78
C THR A 62 -19.47 -13.00 2.34
N GLN A 63 -19.11 -11.92 1.65
CA GLN A 63 -19.18 -10.54 2.12
C GLN A 63 -18.38 -10.25 3.41
N GLN A 64 -17.51 -11.18 3.82
CA GLN A 64 -16.62 -10.98 4.96
C GLN A 64 -15.56 -9.93 4.62
N VAL A 65 -15.21 -9.10 5.61
CA VAL A 65 -14.16 -8.10 5.51
C VAL A 65 -13.11 -8.40 6.56
N GLU A 66 -11.86 -8.49 6.12
CA GLU A 66 -10.68 -8.59 6.97
C GLU A 66 -9.93 -7.27 6.90
N GLU A 67 -9.51 -6.78 8.07
CA GLU A 67 -8.82 -5.51 8.19
C GLU A 67 -7.61 -5.67 9.11
N GLY A 68 -6.50 -5.02 8.74
CA GLY A 68 -5.28 -5.10 9.51
C GLY A 68 -4.38 -3.89 9.30
N GLU A 69 -3.75 -3.46 10.39
CA GLU A 69 -2.66 -2.49 10.38
C GLU A 69 -1.33 -3.21 10.31
N PHE A 70 -0.47 -2.76 9.39
CA PHE A 70 0.84 -3.35 9.16
C PHE A 70 1.92 -2.28 9.25
N ASP A 71 2.82 -2.48 10.21
CA ASP A 71 4.09 -1.73 10.30
C ASP A 71 5.08 -2.37 9.34
N ILE A 72 5.10 -1.88 8.10
CA ILE A 72 5.91 -2.41 7.01
C ILE A 72 7.39 -2.18 7.28
N GLN A 73 7.76 -1.14 8.03
CA GLN A 73 9.15 -0.94 8.45
C GLN A 73 9.61 -2.05 9.38
N ASN A 74 8.79 -2.46 10.35
CA ASN A 74 9.15 -3.54 11.26
C ASN A 74 9.15 -4.90 10.57
N ILE A 75 8.16 -5.14 9.70
CA ILE A 75 8.06 -6.35 8.85
C ILE A 75 9.29 -6.49 7.94
N GLU A 76 9.75 -5.41 7.31
CA GLU A 76 10.99 -5.38 6.51
C GLU A 76 12.21 -5.81 7.35
N LYS A 77 12.36 -5.26 8.56
CA LYS A 77 13.46 -5.63 9.48
C LYS A 77 13.40 -7.11 9.85
N GLU A 78 12.22 -7.59 10.25
CA GLU A 78 12.01 -8.99 10.62
C GLU A 78 12.32 -9.94 9.44
N LEU A 79 11.93 -9.58 8.22
CA LEU A 79 12.20 -10.38 7.02
C LEU A 79 13.71 -10.49 6.75
N ILE A 80 14.45 -9.39 6.88
CA ILE A 80 15.91 -9.36 6.70
C ILE A 80 16.59 -10.24 7.75
N GLU A 81 16.13 -10.17 9.01
CA GLU A 81 16.66 -10.96 10.12
C GLU A 81 16.38 -12.46 9.96
N LYS A 82 15.14 -12.83 9.59
CA LYS A 82 14.73 -14.25 9.54
C LYS A 82 15.12 -14.97 8.26
N ARG A 83 15.09 -14.28 7.11
CA ARG A 83 15.19 -14.94 5.80
C ARG A 83 16.32 -14.41 4.91
N HIS A 84 17.07 -13.39 5.33
CA HIS A 84 18.17 -12.80 4.55
C HIS A 84 17.79 -12.39 3.11
N TYR A 85 16.52 -12.13 2.84
CA TYR A 85 16.05 -11.66 1.53
C TYR A 85 16.16 -10.13 1.43
N SER A 86 16.28 -9.63 0.20
CA SER A 86 16.16 -8.21 -0.10
C SER A 86 14.69 -7.80 0.01
N SER A 87 14.39 -6.86 0.90
CA SER A 87 13.05 -6.30 1.07
C SER A 87 12.53 -5.61 -0.19
N THR A 88 11.22 -5.61 -0.33
CA THR A 88 10.52 -4.95 -1.43
C THR A 88 10.53 -3.42 -1.24
N ASN A 89 10.74 -2.66 -2.32
CA ASN A 89 10.92 -1.21 -2.25
C ASN A 89 9.70 -0.46 -1.66
N ARG A 90 9.84 0.11 -0.47
CA ARG A 90 8.81 0.91 0.23
C ARG A 90 8.62 2.34 -0.30
N TRP A 91 9.42 2.77 -1.27
CA TRP A 91 9.32 4.11 -1.85
C TRP A 91 8.21 4.20 -2.89
N VAL A 92 7.13 4.88 -2.52
CA VAL A 92 5.96 5.09 -3.37
C VAL A 92 5.98 6.54 -3.91
N PRO A 93 5.84 6.75 -5.23
CA PRO A 93 5.61 8.08 -5.80
C PRO A 93 4.37 8.73 -5.20
N THR A 94 4.43 10.03 -4.87
CA THR A 94 3.26 10.74 -4.31
C THR A 94 2.06 10.76 -5.26
N THR A 95 2.31 10.74 -6.57
CA THR A 95 1.29 10.66 -7.64
C THR A 95 0.49 9.35 -7.63
N GLU A 96 1.03 8.31 -7.00
CA GLU A 96 0.42 6.98 -6.86
C GLU A 96 -0.31 6.82 -5.52
N ILE A 97 -0.38 7.88 -4.72
CA ILE A 97 -1.20 7.95 -3.51
C ILE A 97 -2.32 8.95 -3.76
N LYS A 98 -3.57 8.46 -3.78
CA LYS A 98 -4.75 9.28 -4.04
C LYS A 98 -5.70 9.22 -2.86
N ASN A 99 -6.01 10.36 -2.26
CA ASN A 99 -6.84 10.47 -1.06
C ASN A 99 -6.36 9.54 0.08
N GLY A 100 -5.04 9.36 0.22
CA GLY A 100 -4.42 8.47 1.20
C GLY A 100 -4.45 6.97 0.84
N TYR A 101 -5.02 6.60 -0.30
CA TYR A 101 -5.01 5.21 -0.80
C TYR A 101 -3.94 5.01 -1.85
N VAL A 102 -3.31 3.84 -1.81
CA VAL A 102 -2.31 3.45 -2.80
C VAL A 102 -3.00 2.88 -4.03
N VAL A 103 -2.55 3.28 -5.22
CA VAL A 103 -3.02 2.68 -6.47
C VAL A 103 -2.67 1.19 -6.56
N ASN A 104 -3.52 0.43 -7.23
CA ASN A 104 -3.44 -1.03 -7.32
C ASN A 104 -2.10 -1.57 -7.87
N SER A 105 -1.43 -0.82 -8.76
CA SER A 105 -0.13 -1.20 -9.33
C SER A 105 1.00 -1.33 -8.30
N ARG A 106 0.81 -0.81 -7.07
CA ARG A 106 1.79 -0.91 -5.97
C ARG A 106 1.35 -1.80 -4.81
N HIS A 107 0.16 -2.40 -4.87
CA HIS A 107 -0.35 -3.21 -3.77
C HIS A 107 0.59 -4.38 -3.46
N THR A 108 0.88 -5.21 -4.46
CA THR A 108 1.77 -6.37 -4.31
C THR A 108 3.14 -5.97 -3.79
N SER A 109 3.72 -4.87 -4.26
CA SER A 109 5.04 -4.41 -3.79
C SER A 109 5.04 -4.01 -2.31
N LEU A 110 3.94 -3.46 -1.80
CA LEU A 110 3.85 -3.03 -0.41
C LEU A 110 3.54 -4.18 0.57
N ILE A 111 2.80 -5.20 0.12
CA ILE A 111 2.41 -6.33 0.99
C ILE A 111 3.31 -7.56 0.84
N SER A 112 4.24 -7.57 -0.13
CA SER A 112 5.10 -8.73 -0.44
C SER A 112 5.86 -9.24 0.78
N ASP A 113 6.47 -8.35 1.56
CA ASP A 113 7.23 -8.73 2.76
C ASP A 113 6.31 -9.35 3.84
N ALA A 114 5.13 -8.75 4.04
CA ALA A 114 4.11 -9.26 4.96
C ALA A 114 3.58 -10.63 4.50
N SER A 115 3.41 -10.83 3.19
CA SER A 115 3.00 -12.12 2.61
C SER A 115 4.09 -13.18 2.76
N ALA A 116 5.37 -12.83 2.57
CA ALA A 116 6.50 -13.74 2.76
C ALA A 116 6.68 -14.22 4.22
N LEU A 117 6.24 -13.40 5.19
CA LEU A 117 6.17 -13.77 6.60
C LEU A 117 4.85 -14.46 6.99
N GLY A 118 3.86 -14.51 6.08
CA GLY A 118 2.57 -15.15 6.31
C GLY A 118 1.54 -14.29 7.05
N TYR A 119 1.77 -12.97 7.13
CA TYR A 119 0.84 -12.03 7.77
C TYR A 119 -0.36 -11.65 6.90
N ILE A 120 -0.21 -11.75 5.57
CA ILE A 120 -1.25 -11.43 4.60
C ILE A 120 -1.30 -12.51 3.51
N GLU A 121 -2.50 -12.99 3.20
CA GLU A 121 -2.78 -13.89 2.09
C GLU A 121 -3.79 -13.25 1.13
N PHE A 122 -3.31 -12.91 -0.07
CA PHE A 122 -4.10 -12.22 -1.11
C PHE A 122 -3.81 -12.81 -2.50
#